data_AF-A0A8T5MC83-F1
#
_entry.id   AF-A0A8T5MC83-F1
#
_cell.length_a   1.000
_cell.length_b   1.000
_cell.length_c   1.000
_cell.angle_alpha   90.00
_cell.angle_beta   90.00
_cell.angle_gamma   90.00
#
_symmetry.space_group_name_H-M   'P 1'
#
loop_
_entity.id
_entity.type
_entity.pdbx_description
1 polymer ?
#
loop_
_entity_poly.entity_id
_entity_poly.type
_entity_poly.pdbx_seq_one_letter_code
_entity_poly.pdbx_strand_id
1 'polypeptide(L)' 'MRNVLEWIVLVLVTIGGINWGLGLFDFNLVTAIFRVDWLITTVYALVGLAGLYMIFYLFKK' A
#
# COMPACT_ATOMS: atom_id res chain seq x y z
N MET A 1 7.51 -11.38 -10.22
CA MET A 1 6.05 -11.43 -10.33
C MET A 1 5.62 -12.75 -10.95
N ARG A 2 5.85 -13.84 -10.22
CA ARG A 2 5.51 -15.21 -10.64
C ARG A 2 4.12 -15.64 -10.16
N ASN A 3 3.64 -15.03 -9.07
CA ASN A 3 2.43 -15.46 -8.37
C ASN A 3 1.49 -14.27 -8.11
N VAL A 4 0.18 -14.52 -8.00
CA VAL A 4 -0.86 -13.49 -7.75
C VAL A 4 -0.56 -12.66 -6.50
N LEU A 5 0.00 -13.27 -5.45
CA LEU A 5 0.38 -12.56 -4.23
C LEU A 5 1.41 -11.44 -4.48
N GLU A 6 2.40 -11.67 -5.34
CA GLU A 6 3.42 -10.66 -5.66
C GLU A 6 2.81 -9.46 -6.38
N TRP A 7 1.81 -9.71 -7.26
CA TRP A 7 1.05 -8.65 -7.92
C TRP A 7 0.21 -7.84 -6.93
N ILE A 8 -0.48 -8.50 -5.99
CA ILE A 8 -1.25 -7.83 -4.95
C ILE A 8 -0.34 -6.95 -4.10
N VAL A 9 0.81 -7.48 -3.66
CA VAL A 9 1.81 -6.72 -2.91
C VAL A 9 2.26 -5.49 -3.68
N LEU A 10 2.57 -5.64 -4.97
CA LEU A 10 3.06 -4.54 -5.79
C LEU A 10 2.00 -3.44 -5.95
N VAL A 11 0.74 -3.82 -6.18
CA VAL A 11 -0.39 -2.88 -6.24
C VAL A 11 -0.54 -2.13 -4.92
N LEU A 12 -0.53 -2.84 -3.79
CA LEU A 12 -0.66 -2.23 -2.46
C LEU A 12 0.50 -1.26 -2.16
N VAL A 13 1.75 -1.64 -2.43
CA VAL A 13 2.91 -0.75 -2.25
C VAL A 13 2.82 0.46 -3.16
N THR A 14 2.36 0.29 -4.40
CA THR A 14 2.17 1.39 -5.36
C THR A 14 1.09 2.36 -4.85
N ILE A 15 -0.04 1.86 -4.36
CA ILE A 15 -1.10 2.68 -3.75
C ILE A 15 -0.53 3.46 -2.54
N GLY A 16 0.27 2.81 -1.70
CA GLY A 16 0.95 3.45 -0.58
C GLY A 16 1.87 4.59 -1.01
N GLY A 17 2.71 4.35 -2.01
CA GLY A 17 3.62 5.36 -2.57
C GLY A 17 2.87 6.54 -3.19
N ILE A 18 1.81 6.28 -3.95
CA ILE A 18 0.95 7.33 -4.54
C ILE A 18 0.27 8.13 -3.43
N ASN A 19 -0.32 7.47 -2.42
CA ASN A 19 -0.98 8.17 -1.32
C ASN A 19 0.00 9.06 -0.53
N TRP A 20 1.24 8.60 -0.32
CA TRP A 20 2.27 9.40 0.32
C TRP A 20 2.69 10.60 -0.53
N GLY A 21 2.89 10.40 -1.84
CA GLY A 21 3.20 11.49 -2.78
C GLY A 21 2.07 12.53 -2.89
N LEU A 22 0.81 12.09 -2.85
CA LEU A 22 -0.35 12.99 -2.81
C LEU A 22 -0.49 13.73 -1.48
N GLY A 23 0.01 13.14 -0.38
CA GLY A 23 0.09 13.80 0.93
C GLY A 23 0.93 15.07 0.91
N LEU A 24 1.84 15.23 -0.05
CA LEU A 24 2.58 16.49 -0.28
C LEU A 24 1.69 17.65 -0.73
N PHE A 25 0.48 17.35 -1.20
CA PHE A 25 -0.54 18.32 -1.64
C PHE A 25 -1.74 18.32 -0.70
N ASP A 26 -1.55 17.91 0.57
CA ASP A 26 -2.61 17.77 1.58
C ASP A 26 -3.77 16.86 1.14
N PHE A 27 -3.51 15.93 0.21
CA PHE A 27 -4.52 15.01 -0.32
C PHE A 27 -4.27 13.58 0.12
N ASN A 28 -5.29 12.95 0.68
CA ASN A 28 -5.25 11.54 1.06
C ASN A 28 -6.21 10.72 0.19
N LEU A 29 -5.62 9.94 -0.72
CA LEU A 29 -6.32 9.09 -1.67
C LEU A 29 -7.12 7.99 -0.97
N VAL A 30 -6.54 7.36 0.06
CA VAL A 30 -7.20 6.27 0.78
C VAL A 30 -8.47 6.79 1.45
N THR A 31 -8.42 7.93 2.13
CA THR A 31 -9.60 8.55 2.75
C THR A 31 -10.59 9.12 1.74
N ALA A 32 -10.11 9.56 0.56
CA ALA A 32 -10.98 10.06 -0.50
C ALA A 32 -11.86 8.95 -1.10
N ILE A 33 -11.29 7.75 -1.25
CA ILE A 33 -11.97 6.55 -1.75
C ILE A 33 -12.79 5.90 -0.63
N PHE A 34 -12.13 5.58 0.48
CA PHE A 34 -12.74 4.92 1.64
C PHE A 34 -13.12 5.98 2.66
N ARG A 35 -14.42 6.24 2.83
CA ARG A 35 -14.96 7.21 3.80
C ARG A 35 -15.36 6.57 5.12
N VAL A 36 -14.71 5.46 5.48
CA VAL A 36 -15.05 4.62 6.62
C VAL A 36 -13.78 4.25 7.35
N ASP A 37 -13.69 4.63 8.62
CA ASP A 37 -12.43 4.62 9.40
C ASP A 37 -11.79 3.24 9.53
N TRP A 38 -12.60 2.19 9.73
CA TRP A 38 -12.08 0.82 9.83
C TRP A 38 -11.52 0.31 8.50
N LEU A 39 -12.08 0.71 7.36
CA LEU A 39 -11.57 0.37 6.04
C LEU A 39 -10.27 1.09 5.75
N ILE A 40 -10.20 2.39 6.06
CA ILE A 40 -8.97 3.19 5.91
C ILE A 40 -7.82 2.56 6.69
N THR A 41 -8.07 2.22 7.96
CA THR A 41 -7.07 1.60 8.85
C THR A 41 -6.63 0.24 8.30
N THR A 42 -7.56 -0.57 7.81
CA THR A 42 -7.27 -1.88 7.21
C THR A 42 -6.41 -1.73 5.96
N VAL A 43 -6.72 -0.78 5.07
CA VAL A 43 -5.92 -0.52 3.87
C VAL A 43 -4.50 -0.12 4.24
N TYR A 44 -4.31 0.78 5.22
CA TYR A 44 -2.97 1.17 5.65
C TYR A 44 -2.19 0.01 6.29
N ALA A 45 -2.84 -0.86 7.06
CA ALA A 45 -2.22 -2.06 7.58
C ALA A 45 -1.75 -2.99 6.45
N LEU A 46 -2.58 -3.22 5.42
CA LEU A 46 -2.23 -4.04 4.27
C LEU A 46 -1.10 -3.44 3.44
N VAL A 47 -1.11 -2.12 3.22
CA VAL A 47 -0.03 -1.39 2.55
C VAL A 47 1.29 -1.54 3.32
N GLY A 48 1.25 -1.38 4.64
CA GLY A 48 2.43 -1.57 5.50
C GLY A 48 3.01 -2.98 5.42
N LEU A 49 2.15 -4.01 5.51
CA LEU A 49 2.56 -5.41 5.37
C LEU A 49 3.12 -5.70 3.97
N ALA A 50 2.51 -5.16 2.92
CA ALA A 50 3.00 -5.29 1.55
C ALA A 50 4.38 -4.64 1.37
N GLY A 51 4.62 -3.48 1.98
CA GLY A 51 5.92 -2.82 2.01
C GLY A 51 6.98 -3.69 2.68
N LEU A 52 6.68 -4.25 3.85
CA LEU A 52 7.58 -5.18 4.55
C LEU A 52 7.87 -6.44 3.72
N TYR A 53 6.85 -7.02 3.06
CA TYR A 53 7.05 -8.16 2.17
C TYR A 53 7.97 -7.81 1.00
N MET A 54 7.79 -6.63 0.39
CA MET A 54 8.62 -6.20 -0.73
C MET A 54 10.08 -5.99 -0.30
N ILE A 55 10.31 -5.41 0.88
CA ILE A 55 11.64 -5.29 1.48
C ILE A 55 12.25 -6.68 1.69
N PHE A 56 11.51 -7.59 2.33
CA PHE A 56 11.97 -8.96 2.54
C PHE A 56 12.28 -9.66 1.21
N TYR A 57 11.45 -9.48 0.18
CA TYR A 57 11.66 -10.01 -1.16
C TYR A 57 12.93 -9.46 -1.82
N LEU A 58 13.20 -8.16 -1.67
CA LEU A 58 14.43 -7.52 -2.16
C LEU A 58 15.71 -8.11 -1.53
N PHE A 59 15.65 -8.50 -0.26
CA PHE A 59 16.79 -9.10 0.45
C PHE A 59 16.83 -10.63 0.38
N LYS A 60 15.72 -11.27 0.02
CA LYS A 60 15.64 -12.71 -0.20
C LYS A 60 16.25 -13.03 -1.57
N LYS A 61 17.56 -13.31 -1.53
CA LYS A 61 18.37 -13.74 -2.67
C LYS A 61 17.77 -14.95 -3.40
#